data_AF-A0A0L8FHY4-F1
#
_entry.id   AF-A0A0L8FHY4-F1
#
_cell.length_a   1.000
_cell.length_b   1.000
_cell.length_c   1.000
_cell.angle_alpha   90.00
_cell.angle_beta   90.00
_cell.angle_gamma   90.00
#
_symmetry.space_group_name_H-M   'P 1'
#
loop_
_entity.id
_entity.type
_entity.pdbx_description
1 polymer ?
#
loop_
_entity_poly.entity_id
_entity_poly.type
_entity_poly.pdbx_seq_one_letter_code
_entity_poly.pdbx_strand_id
1 'polypeptide(L)'
;MVLSKKFVLAKQLVGKPSSDDIKLVTEELPDEVNDGEVLCEAVWLSVDPYMRIFSGRLSEGDVMMGEQVAKVIASKNPKFPKGTHVIAHFGWKSHTLVKDVSVLSKVPDIEDLSLSLTLGSLGMPG
;
A
#
# COMPACT_ATOMS: atom_id res chain seq x y z
N MET A 1 -18.76 6.54 2.55
CA MET A 1 -17.33 6.86 2.42
C MET A 1 -16.54 5.66 2.91
N VAL A 2 -15.41 5.33 2.30
CA VAL A 2 -14.53 4.23 2.71
C VAL A 2 -13.54 4.75 3.75
N LEU A 3 -13.55 4.17 4.95
CA LEU A 3 -12.67 4.56 6.05
C LEU A 3 -11.33 3.82 5.94
N SER A 4 -10.32 4.48 5.36
CA SER A 4 -8.97 3.91 5.26
C SER A 4 -8.18 4.17 6.54
N LYS A 5 -7.77 3.11 7.21
CA LYS A 5 -6.74 3.17 8.27
C LYS A 5 -5.35 3.22 7.64
N LYS A 6 -4.47 4.08 8.14
CA LYS A 6 -3.07 4.23 7.67
C LYS A 6 -2.11 4.50 8.82
N PHE A 7 -0.90 3.94 8.73
CA PHE A 7 0.19 4.27 9.64
C PHE A 7 0.97 5.46 9.11
N VAL A 8 1.10 6.51 9.93
CA VAL A 8 1.86 7.73 9.61
C VAL A 8 3.06 7.88 10.52
N LEU A 9 4.14 8.47 10.01
CA LEU A 9 5.28 8.90 10.82
C LEU A 9 4.82 10.01 11.76
N ALA A 10 4.88 9.78 13.06
CA ALA A 10 4.48 10.73 14.10
C ALA A 10 5.67 11.48 14.71
N LYS A 11 6.89 10.94 14.58
CA LYS A 11 8.18 11.54 14.97
C LYS A 11 9.29 10.96 14.09
N GLN A 12 10.38 11.69 13.88
CA GLN A 12 11.56 11.15 13.19
C GLN A 12 12.19 9.94 13.92
N LEU A 13 12.57 8.89 13.18
CA LEU A 13 12.99 7.59 13.74
C LEU A 13 14.42 7.59 14.32
N VAL A 14 14.59 8.14 15.51
CA VAL A 14 15.86 8.15 16.26
C VAL A 14 16.05 6.85 17.06
N GLY A 15 17.26 6.29 17.06
CA GLY A 15 17.59 5.12 17.91
C GLY A 15 16.88 3.82 17.49
N LYS A 16 16.07 3.24 18.39
CA LYS A 16 15.20 2.09 18.13
C LYS A 16 13.75 2.59 18.02
N PRO A 17 13.03 2.33 16.92
CA PRO A 17 11.63 2.75 16.77
C PRO A 17 10.71 2.23 17.89
N SER A 18 9.72 3.04 18.24
CA SER A 18 8.72 2.79 19.27
C SER A 18 7.29 2.99 18.73
N SER A 19 6.28 2.66 19.56
CA SER A 19 4.87 2.92 19.26
C SER A 19 4.49 4.41 19.22
N ASP A 20 5.37 5.29 19.72
CA ASP A 20 5.13 6.74 19.74
C ASP A 20 5.53 7.42 18.42
N ASP A 21 6.42 6.78 17.64
CA ASP A 21 7.04 7.34 16.45
C ASP A 21 6.23 7.05 15.17
N ILE A 22 5.33 6.06 15.21
CA ILE A 22 4.44 5.67 14.11
C ILE A 22 3.02 5.49 14.67
N LYS A 23 2.05 6.23 14.14
CA LYS A 23 0.65 6.22 14.64
C LYS A 23 -0.34 5.75 13.59
N LEU A 24 -1.33 4.97 14.03
CA LEU A 24 -2.48 4.60 13.21
C LEU A 24 -3.49 5.76 13.22
N VAL A 25 -3.83 6.27 12.04
CA VAL A 25 -4.87 7.27 11.81
C VAL A 25 -5.88 6.78 10.78
N THR A 26 -7.05 7.42 10.71
CA THR A 26 -8.08 7.13 9.71
C THR A 26 -8.24 8.31 8.76
N GLU A 27 -8.41 8.05 7.47
CA GLU A 27 -8.82 9.02 6.45
C GLU A 27 -10.11 8.55 5.75
N GLU A 28 -10.89 9.50 5.23
CA GLU A 28 -12.09 9.21 4.44
C GLU A 28 -11.75 9.22 2.95
N LEU A 29 -12.08 8.13 2.26
CA LEU A 29 -12.00 8.01 0.80
C LEU A 29 -13.43 8.00 0.20
N PRO A 30 -13.61 8.44 -1.06
CA PRO A 30 -14.84 8.18 -1.80
C PRO A 30 -15.14 6.67 -1.89
N ASP A 31 -16.42 6.28 -1.78
CA ASP A 31 -16.89 4.93 -2.15
C ASP A 31 -16.90 4.75 -3.69
N GLU A 32 -17.33 5.80 -4.40
CA GLU A 32 -17.33 5.79 -5.87
C GLU A 32 -15.97 6.20 -6.45
N VAL A 33 -15.41 5.28 -7.23
CA VAL A 33 -14.33 5.56 -8.19
C VAL A 33 -14.86 6.39 -9.36
N ASN A 34 -14.08 7.34 -9.86
CA ASN A 34 -14.35 8.08 -11.10
C ASN A 34 -13.81 7.32 -12.32
N ASP A 35 -14.04 7.84 -13.54
CA ASP A 35 -13.54 7.20 -14.76
C ASP A 35 -12.01 7.01 -14.72
N GLY A 36 -11.53 5.86 -15.17
CA GLY A 36 -10.13 5.45 -15.07
C GLY A 36 -9.59 5.17 -13.66
N GLU A 37 -10.27 5.55 -12.58
CA GLU A 37 -9.83 5.31 -11.19
C GLU A 37 -10.07 3.87 -10.72
N VAL A 38 -9.26 3.45 -9.74
CA VAL A 38 -9.26 2.09 -9.15
C VAL A 38 -9.15 2.21 -7.63
N LEU A 39 -10.04 1.54 -6.88
CA LEU A 39 -9.97 1.45 -5.42
C LEU A 39 -9.44 0.08 -5.02
N CYS A 40 -8.32 0.09 -4.29
CA CYS A 40 -7.62 -1.10 -3.82
C CYS A 40 -7.71 -1.25 -2.29
N GLU A 41 -7.85 -2.48 -1.82
CA GLU A 41 -7.79 -2.90 -0.40
C GLU A 41 -6.49 -3.69 -0.17
N ALA A 42 -5.78 -3.45 0.94
CA ALA A 42 -4.52 -4.09 1.26
C ALA A 42 -4.69 -5.56 1.67
N VAL A 43 -3.90 -6.45 1.07
CA VAL A 43 -3.82 -7.88 1.45
C VAL A 43 -2.53 -8.17 2.21
N TRP A 44 -1.39 -7.64 1.73
CA TRP A 44 -0.09 -7.75 2.38
C TRP A 44 0.69 -6.44 2.31
N LEU A 45 1.48 -6.14 3.34
CA LEU A 45 2.39 -4.99 3.43
C LEU A 45 3.84 -5.50 3.53
N SER A 46 4.78 -4.84 2.85
CA SER A 46 6.22 -5.08 3.03
C SER A 46 6.73 -4.38 4.30
N VAL A 47 7.81 -4.91 4.91
CA VAL A 47 8.39 -4.41 6.16
C VAL A 47 9.90 -4.63 6.09
N ASP A 48 10.58 -3.68 5.44
CA ASP A 48 11.86 -3.95 4.80
C ASP A 48 13.03 -3.21 5.47
N PRO A 49 14.23 -3.81 5.57
CA PRO A 49 15.42 -3.15 6.09
C PRO A 49 15.72 -1.77 5.49
N TYR A 50 15.54 -1.58 4.18
CA TYR A 50 15.77 -0.26 3.55
C TYR A 50 14.90 0.84 4.17
N MET A 51 13.67 0.54 4.62
CA MET A 51 12.72 1.54 5.10
C MET A 51 13.30 2.38 6.26
N ARG A 52 14.16 1.78 7.10
CA ARG A 52 14.82 2.49 8.19
C ARG A 52 15.85 3.54 7.74
N ILE A 53 16.46 3.34 6.58
CA ILE A 53 17.42 4.28 5.97
C ILE A 53 16.65 5.40 5.26
N PHE A 54 15.59 5.04 4.54
CA PHE A 54 14.82 5.98 3.73
C PHE A 54 13.73 6.75 4.50
N SER A 55 13.35 6.33 5.72
CA SER A 55 12.36 7.04 6.55
C SER A 55 12.76 8.48 6.88
N GLY A 56 14.06 8.81 6.91
CA GLY A 56 14.54 10.19 7.07
C GLY A 56 14.22 11.13 5.89
N ARG A 57 13.53 10.64 4.85
CA ARG A 57 12.94 11.44 3.77
C ARG A 57 11.46 11.75 3.98
N LEU A 58 10.80 11.10 4.94
CA LEU A 58 9.39 11.32 5.28
C LEU A 58 9.28 12.47 6.28
N SER A 59 8.23 13.27 6.15
CA SER A 59 7.82 14.30 7.11
C SER A 59 6.92 13.71 8.19
N GLU A 60 6.74 14.43 9.30
CA GLU A 60 5.71 14.06 10.28
C GLU A 60 4.31 14.24 9.66
N GLY A 61 3.47 13.22 9.75
CA GLY A 61 2.18 13.11 9.07
C GLY A 61 2.19 12.30 7.77
N ASP A 62 3.36 12.05 7.17
CA ASP A 62 3.46 11.21 5.96
C ASP A 62 3.14 9.73 6.28
N VAL A 63 2.51 9.05 5.31
CA VAL A 63 2.25 7.60 5.41
C VAL A 63 3.58 6.84 5.37
N MET A 64 3.75 5.86 6.26
CA MET A 64 4.92 4.99 6.24
C MET A 64 5.03 4.30 4.88
N MET A 65 6.19 4.47 4.23
CA MET A 65 6.50 3.89 2.93
C MET A 65 6.48 2.35 2.95
N GLY A 66 6.51 1.73 1.78
CA GLY A 66 6.52 0.28 1.63
C GLY A 66 5.77 -0.17 0.38
N GLU A 67 5.99 -1.41 -0.03
CA GLU A 67 5.23 -2.06 -1.09
C GLU A 67 4.02 -2.81 -0.52
N GLN A 68 2.98 -2.96 -1.34
CA GLN A 68 1.72 -3.55 -0.94
C GLN A 68 1.21 -4.48 -2.03
N VAL A 69 0.82 -5.71 -1.66
CA VAL A 69 -0.12 -6.48 -2.48
C VAL A 69 -1.52 -6.05 -2.09
N ALA A 70 -2.28 -5.57 -3.06
CA ALA A 70 -3.64 -5.09 -2.87
C ALA A 70 -4.62 -5.79 -3.81
N LYS A 71 -5.89 -5.84 -3.42
CA LYS A 71 -7.00 -6.37 -4.21
C LYS A 71 -7.86 -5.22 -4.71
N VAL A 72 -8.18 -5.20 -6.00
CA VAL A 72 -9.10 -4.20 -6.57
C VAL A 72 -10.52 -4.49 -6.09
N ILE A 73 -11.09 -3.60 -5.27
CA ILE A 73 -12.45 -3.74 -4.72
C ILE A 73 -13.50 -2.91 -5.49
N ALA A 74 -13.09 -1.85 -6.18
CA ALA A 74 -13.90 -1.13 -7.16
C ALA A 74 -13.00 -0.55 -8.27
N SER A 75 -13.53 -0.38 -9.49
CA SER A 75 -12.74 0.10 -10.64
C SER A 75 -13.66 0.59 -11.75
N LYS A 76 -13.28 1.70 -12.40
CA LYS A 76 -13.76 2.09 -13.75
C LYS A 76 -12.61 2.03 -14.77
N ASN A 77 -11.57 1.23 -14.51
CA ASN A 77 -10.45 1.01 -15.42
C ASN A 77 -10.45 -0.43 -15.97
N PRO A 78 -10.66 -0.64 -17.29
CA PRO A 78 -10.77 -1.99 -17.86
C PRO A 78 -9.46 -2.80 -17.80
N LYS A 79 -8.30 -2.15 -17.59
CA LYS A 79 -7.03 -2.88 -17.35
C LYS A 79 -7.02 -3.60 -15.99
N PHE A 80 -7.73 -3.06 -15.00
CA PHE A 80 -7.72 -3.51 -13.61
C PHE A 80 -9.15 -3.76 -13.11
N PRO A 81 -9.83 -4.85 -13.56
CA PRO A 81 -11.17 -5.19 -13.11
C PRO A 81 -11.20 -5.59 -11.63
N LYS A 82 -12.38 -5.47 -11.00
CA LYS A 82 -12.63 -5.89 -9.61
C LYS A 82 -12.22 -7.35 -9.40
N GLY A 83 -11.50 -7.62 -8.32
CA GLY A 83 -10.92 -8.92 -7.99
C GLY A 83 -9.46 -9.11 -8.43
N THR A 84 -8.92 -8.25 -9.31
CA THR A 84 -7.49 -8.28 -9.68
C THR A 84 -6.62 -8.04 -8.45
N HIS A 85 -5.55 -8.83 -8.27
CA HIS A 85 -4.47 -8.51 -7.33
C HIS A 85 -3.37 -7.69 -8.03
N VAL A 86 -2.90 -6.64 -7.35
CA VAL A 86 -1.91 -5.69 -7.85
C VAL A 86 -0.80 -5.47 -6.83
N ILE A 87 0.37 -5.06 -7.32
CA ILE A 87 1.53 -4.65 -6.51
C ILE A 87 1.80 -3.18 -6.81
N ALA A 88 1.98 -2.38 -5.75
CA ALA A 88 2.37 -0.97 -5.84
C ALA A 88 2.97 -0.45 -4.52
N HIS A 89 3.76 0.62 -4.59
CA HIS A 89 4.30 1.32 -3.41
C HIS A 89 3.23 2.22 -2.73
N PHE A 90 2.17 1.60 -2.20
CA PHE A 90 1.12 2.30 -1.47
C PHE A 90 1.49 2.68 -0.02
N GLY A 91 2.53 2.07 0.55
CA GLY A 91 2.83 2.18 1.96
C GLY A 91 1.80 1.50 2.86
N TRP A 92 1.91 1.76 4.17
CA TRP A 92 1.14 1.07 5.21
C TRP A 92 -0.26 1.66 5.42
N LYS A 93 -1.15 1.44 4.45
CA LYS A 93 -2.57 1.82 4.51
C LYS A 93 -3.50 0.75 3.99
N SER A 94 -4.66 0.61 4.62
CA SER A 94 -5.67 -0.43 4.34
C SER A 94 -6.38 -0.25 3.00
N HIS A 95 -6.56 0.98 2.53
CA HIS A 95 -7.21 1.27 1.25
C HIS A 95 -6.50 2.39 0.50
N THR A 96 -6.48 2.30 -0.83
CA THR A 96 -5.95 3.34 -1.73
C THR A 96 -6.87 3.57 -2.92
N LEU A 97 -7.33 4.81 -3.09
CA LEU A 97 -7.86 5.29 -4.37
C LEU A 97 -6.68 5.65 -5.29
N VAL A 98 -6.59 4.96 -6.42
CA VAL A 98 -5.56 5.09 -7.44
C VAL A 98 -6.13 5.89 -8.61
N LYS A 99 -5.47 7.00 -8.96
CA LYS A 99 -5.88 7.89 -10.07
C LYS A 99 -5.03 7.66 -11.32
N ASP A 100 -3.71 7.64 -11.15
CA ASP A 100 -2.81 7.15 -12.18
C ASP A 100 -2.58 5.65 -11.99
N VAL A 101 -3.09 4.85 -12.92
CA VAL A 101 -2.92 3.39 -12.92
C VAL A 101 -1.56 2.94 -13.47
N SER A 102 -0.68 3.84 -13.90
CA SER A 102 0.69 3.50 -14.33
C SER A 102 1.53 2.92 -13.19
N VAL A 103 1.21 3.25 -11.94
CA VAL A 103 1.87 2.75 -10.73
C VAL A 103 1.47 1.30 -10.35
N LEU A 104 0.54 0.68 -11.09
CA LEU A 104 0.01 -0.64 -10.80
C LEU A 104 0.69 -1.72 -11.65
N SER A 105 1.45 -2.60 -11.00
CA SER A 105 1.76 -3.92 -11.56
C SER A 105 0.64 -4.90 -11.22
N LYS A 106 0.31 -5.83 -12.12
CA LYS A 106 -0.52 -6.98 -11.73
C LYS A 106 0.34 -8.01 -11.00
N VAL A 107 -0.21 -8.65 -9.97
CA VAL A 107 0.38 -9.89 -9.45
C VAL A 107 0.31 -10.95 -10.56
N PRO A 108 1.42 -11.64 -10.89
CA PRO A 108 1.37 -12.80 -11.80
C PRO A 108 0.53 -13.92 -11.19
N ASP A 109 0.03 -14.84 -12.02
CA ASP A 109 -0.53 -16.08 -11.50
C ASP A 109 0.59 -16.91 -10.85
N ILE A 110 0.35 -17.37 -9.63
CA ILE A 110 1.28 -18.17 -8.81
C ILE A 110 0.58 -19.40 -8.21
N GLU A 111 -0.56 -19.82 -8.78
CA GLU A 111 -1.36 -20.97 -8.34
C GLU A 111 -1.77 -20.81 -6.85
N ASP A 112 -1.69 -21.87 -6.05
CA ASP A 112 -2.06 -21.88 -4.63
C ASP A 112 -1.01 -21.23 -3.70
N LEU A 113 0.04 -20.59 -4.24
CA LEU A 113 1.09 -19.96 -3.44
C LEU A 113 0.62 -18.66 -2.77
N SER A 114 1.17 -18.36 -1.58
CA SER A 114 0.84 -17.11 -0.88
C SER A 114 1.28 -15.88 -1.68
N LEU A 115 0.32 -14.98 -1.93
CA LEU A 115 0.56 -13.67 -2.56
C LEU A 115 1.65 -12.85 -1.84
N SER A 116 1.91 -13.09 -0.55
CA SER A 116 3.01 -12.44 0.18
C SER A 116 4.39 -12.70 -0.43
N LEU A 117 4.58 -13.80 -1.18
CA LEU A 117 5.85 -14.12 -1.83
C LEU A 117 6.23 -13.11 -2.92
N THR A 118 5.27 -12.36 -3.48
CA THR A 118 5.54 -11.30 -4.46
C THR A 118 6.04 -9.99 -3.83
N LEU A 119 6.16 -9.92 -2.49
CA LEU A 119 6.88 -8.89 -1.73
C LEU A 119 8.24 -9.43 -1.23
N GLY A 120 8.78 -10.45 -1.90
CA GLY A 120 9.98 -11.16 -1.47
C GLY A 120 10.53 -12.05 -2.57
N SER A 121 10.53 -13.37 -2.37
CA SER A 121 11.18 -14.35 -3.26
C SER A 121 10.71 -14.36 -4.72
N LEU A 122 9.53 -13.81 -5.02
CA LEU A 122 8.97 -13.68 -6.38
C LEU A 122 8.83 -12.22 -6.85
N GLY A 123 9.39 -11.26 -6.10
CA GLY A 123 9.28 -9.82 -6.36
C GLY A 123 10.58 -9.08 -6.05
N MET A 124 10.47 -7.88 -5.46
CA MET A 124 11.63 -7.13 -4.98
C MET A 124 11.88 -7.43 -3.49
N PRO A 125 12.98 -8.11 -3.12
CA PRO A 125 13.41 -8.16 -1.72
C PRO A 125 14.00 -6.80 -1.29
N GLY A 126 13.75 -6.37 -0.06
CA GLY A 126 14.20 -5.08 0.51
C GLY A 126 15.19 -5.15 1.67
#